data_AF-A0A6A4A9J6-F1
#
_entry.id   AF-A0A6A4A9J6-F1
#
_cell.length_a   1.000
_cell.length_b   1.000
_cell.length_c   1.000
_cell.angle_alpha   90.00
_cell.angle_beta   90.00
_cell.angle_gamma   90.00
#
_symmetry.space_group_name_H-M   'P 1'
#
loop_
_entity.id
_entity.type
_entity.pdbx_description
1 polymer ?
#
loop_
_entity_poly.entity_id
_entity_poly.type
_entity_poly.pdbx_seq_one_letter_code
_entity_poly.pdbx_strand_id
1 'polypeptide(L)'
;MPELIFTPIIPPNLRSILDEELVKWNKRRREYDAKMPARCRIAGEDNNSVTQNIKELFEVIVEIKALLGKVKTDDLPDIKSLFEKELVMGLTETGVDFRILAYVLWFKEVVLNHVLEDVFFKAAGEKDQCKRLVSCLTPPVLKVDAKTAVRWTDKAVAKSVQKLYTTVCDRSWQIQPTAR
;
A
#
# COMPACT_ATOMS: atom_id res chain seq x y z
N MET A 1 -9.49 -31.73 23.01
CA MET A 1 -9.17 -31.69 21.55
C MET A 1 -9.19 -30.24 21.14
N PRO A 2 -8.08 -29.61 20.70
CA PRO A 2 -8.19 -28.27 20.15
C PRO A 2 -8.72 -28.36 18.73
N GLU A 3 -9.74 -27.56 18.46
CA GLU A 3 -10.42 -27.42 17.18
C GLU A 3 -9.41 -26.99 16.09
N LEU A 4 -9.15 -27.87 15.13
CA LEU A 4 -8.50 -27.50 13.86
C LEU A 4 -9.52 -26.76 13.00
N ILE A 5 -9.76 -25.48 13.30
CA ILE A 5 -10.56 -24.61 12.42
C ILE A 5 -9.70 -24.25 11.21
N PHE A 6 -9.55 -25.19 10.28
CA PHE A 6 -9.07 -24.88 8.92
C PHE A 6 -10.18 -24.08 8.22
N THR A 7 -10.22 -22.78 8.46
CA THR A 7 -11.03 -21.89 7.63
C THR A 7 -10.43 -21.92 6.21
N PRO A 8 -11.18 -22.35 5.18
CA PRO A 8 -10.67 -22.38 3.83
C PRO A 8 -10.38 -20.94 3.37
N ILE A 9 -9.15 -20.70 2.87
CA ILE A 9 -8.76 -19.42 2.28
C ILE A 9 -9.26 -19.40 0.83
N ILE A 10 -10.34 -18.67 0.59
CA ILE A 10 -11.03 -18.63 -0.70
C ILE A 10 -10.54 -17.42 -1.51
N PRO A 11 -10.22 -17.60 -2.81
CA PRO A 11 -9.84 -16.50 -3.68
C PRO A 11 -10.97 -15.47 -3.83
N PRO A 12 -10.66 -14.17 -3.85
CA PRO A 12 -11.69 -13.13 -3.92
C PRO A 12 -12.36 -13.13 -5.29
N ASN A 13 -13.70 -13.14 -5.30
CA ASN A 13 -14.48 -13.02 -6.52
C ASN A 13 -14.69 -11.54 -6.89
N LEU A 14 -14.48 -11.19 -8.16
CA LEU A 14 -14.80 -9.88 -8.71
C LEU A 14 -16.25 -9.83 -9.15
N ARG A 15 -17.07 -9.05 -8.44
CA ARG A 15 -18.52 -8.96 -8.71
C ARG A 15 -18.91 -7.86 -9.70
N SER A 16 -18.05 -6.84 -9.85
CA SER A 16 -18.30 -5.68 -10.70
C SER A 16 -16.99 -4.97 -11.03
N ILE A 17 -16.96 -4.29 -12.18
CA ILE A 17 -15.85 -3.45 -12.65
C ILE A 17 -16.02 -1.97 -12.29
N LEU A 18 -16.94 -1.63 -11.38
CA LEU A 18 -17.04 -0.29 -10.81
C LEU A 18 -15.87 -0.02 -9.85
N ASP A 19 -15.35 1.21 -9.83
CA ASP A 19 -14.16 1.59 -9.05
C ASP A 19 -14.22 1.14 -7.59
N GLU A 20 -15.36 1.33 -6.93
CA GLU A 20 -15.54 0.92 -5.53
C GLU A 20 -15.43 -0.59 -5.31
N GLU A 21 -15.98 -1.40 -6.21
CA GLU A 21 -15.92 -2.86 -6.11
C GLU A 21 -14.52 -3.39 -6.45
N LEU A 22 -13.83 -2.72 -7.36
CA LEU A 22 -12.45 -3.01 -7.69
C LEU A 22 -11.49 -2.69 -6.53
N VAL A 23 -11.69 -1.56 -5.85
CA VAL A 23 -10.95 -1.22 -4.62
C VAL A 23 -11.18 -2.28 -3.54
N LYS A 24 -12.44 -2.67 -3.30
CA LYS A 24 -12.78 -3.71 -2.32
C LYS A 24 -12.16 -5.05 -2.70
N TRP A 25 -12.18 -5.42 -3.98
CA TRP A 25 -11.59 -6.65 -4.48
C TRP A 25 -10.07 -6.66 -4.27
N ASN A 26 -9.36 -5.57 -4.56
CA ASN A 26 -7.91 -5.44 -4.32
C ASN A 26 -7.55 -5.59 -2.83
N LYS A 27 -8.36 -5.01 -1.94
CA LYS A 27 -8.16 -5.20 -0.50
C LYS A 27 -8.30 -6.67 -0.10
N ARG A 28 -9.38 -7.34 -0.54
CA ARG A 28 -9.59 -8.78 -0.29
C ARG A 28 -8.49 -9.65 -0.89
N ARG A 29 -7.96 -9.27 -2.07
CA ARG A 29 -6.85 -9.92 -2.74
C ARG A 29 -5.58 -9.90 -1.90
N ARG A 30 -5.25 -8.76 -1.29
CA ARG A 30 -4.11 -8.66 -0.37
C ARG A 30 -4.26 -9.53 0.87
N GLU A 31 -5.44 -9.51 1.46
CA GLU A 31 -5.73 -10.37 2.62
C GLU A 31 -5.62 -11.85 2.25
N TYR A 32 -6.02 -12.21 1.03
CA TYR A 32 -5.80 -13.56 0.49
C TYR A 32 -4.29 -13.83 0.30
N ASP A 33 -3.56 -12.99 -0.43
CA ASP A 33 -2.14 -13.19 -0.74
C ASP A 33 -1.25 -13.18 0.51
N ALA A 34 -1.62 -12.47 1.57
CA ALA A 34 -0.93 -12.49 2.85
C ALA A 34 -1.13 -13.82 3.61
N LYS A 35 -2.27 -14.49 3.42
CA LYS A 35 -2.60 -15.76 4.09
C LYS A 35 -2.09 -16.97 3.32
N MET A 36 -1.98 -16.88 2.00
CA MET A 36 -1.57 -17.99 1.13
C MET A 36 -0.19 -18.59 1.47
N PRO A 37 0.86 -17.82 1.77
CA PRO A 37 2.16 -18.38 2.14
C PRO A 37 2.14 -19.28 3.38
N ALA A 38 1.27 -18.99 4.35
CA ALA A 38 1.12 -19.84 5.52
C ALA A 38 0.41 -21.16 5.17
N ARG A 39 -0.65 -21.09 4.35
CA ARG A 39 -1.40 -22.27 3.88
C ARG A 39 -0.56 -23.18 3.02
N CYS A 40 0.17 -22.62 2.04
CA CYS A 40 1.04 -23.39 1.16
C CYS A 40 2.16 -24.09 1.94
N ARG A 41 2.72 -23.45 2.98
CA ARG A 41 3.70 -24.09 3.88
C ARG A 41 3.14 -25.31 4.62
N ILE A 42 1.90 -25.25 5.09
CA ILE A 42 1.24 -26.38 5.78
C ILE A 42 0.92 -27.52 4.81
N ALA A 43 0.49 -27.18 3.59
CA ALA A 43 0.09 -28.14 2.56
C ALA A 43 1.26 -28.72 1.75
N GLY A 44 2.47 -28.14 1.85
CA GLY A 44 3.61 -28.49 1.01
C GLY A 44 3.47 -28.04 -0.45
N GLU A 45 2.63 -27.05 -0.72
CA GLU A 45 2.39 -26.52 -2.06
C GLU A 45 3.33 -25.35 -2.40
N ASP A 46 3.61 -25.13 -3.68
CA ASP A 46 4.29 -23.93 -4.15
C ASP A 46 3.33 -22.73 -4.18
N ASN A 47 3.62 -21.70 -3.39
CA ASN A 47 2.78 -20.51 -3.28
C ASN A 47 2.65 -19.73 -4.59
N ASN A 48 3.69 -19.74 -5.44
CA ASN A 48 3.63 -19.03 -6.71
C ASN A 48 2.63 -19.69 -7.66
N SER A 49 2.70 -21.01 -7.78
CA SER A 49 1.80 -21.81 -8.60
C SER A 49 0.35 -21.70 -8.16
N VAL A 50 0.07 -21.73 -6.84
CA VAL A 50 -1.30 -21.63 -6.32
C VAL A 50 -1.93 -20.26 -6.57
N THR A 51 -1.13 -19.20 -6.63
CA THR A 51 -1.64 -17.82 -6.77
C THR A 51 -1.60 -17.28 -8.21
N GLN A 52 -1.00 -18.02 -9.16
CA GLN A 52 -0.74 -17.55 -10.53
C GLN A 52 -1.99 -17.07 -11.27
N ASN A 53 -3.04 -17.89 -11.36
CA ASN A 53 -4.26 -17.52 -12.08
C ASN A 53 -4.91 -16.23 -11.54
N ILE A 54 -4.76 -15.97 -10.25
CA ILE A 54 -5.34 -14.80 -9.61
C ILE A 54 -4.41 -13.58 -9.75
N LYS A 55 -3.10 -13.77 -9.98
CA LYS A 55 -2.18 -12.71 -10.40
C LYS A 55 -2.45 -12.29 -11.85
N GLU A 56 -2.64 -13.24 -12.75
CA GLU A 56 -2.99 -12.96 -14.16
C GLU A 56 -4.33 -12.24 -14.26
N LEU A 57 -5.34 -12.67 -13.50
CA LEU A 57 -6.63 -11.95 -13.41
C LEU A 57 -6.46 -10.50 -12.91
N PHE A 58 -5.52 -10.27 -11.99
CA PHE A 58 -5.22 -8.92 -11.50
C PHE A 58 -4.62 -8.03 -12.59
N GLU A 59 -3.64 -8.53 -13.35
CA GLU A 59 -3.03 -7.78 -14.46
C GLU A 59 -4.08 -7.33 -15.48
N VAL A 60 -5.00 -8.23 -15.85
CA VAL A 60 -6.13 -7.91 -16.73
C VAL A 60 -7.05 -6.83 -16.13
N ILE A 61 -7.31 -6.88 -14.83
CA ILE A 61 -8.13 -5.88 -14.14
C ILE A 61 -7.45 -4.49 -14.13
N VAL A 62 -6.13 -4.44 -13.95
CA VAL A 62 -5.35 -3.19 -14.02
C VAL A 62 -5.47 -2.58 -15.42
N GLU A 63 -5.35 -3.40 -16.48
CA GLU A 63 -5.53 -2.93 -17.86
C GLU A 63 -6.94 -2.40 -18.11
N ILE A 64 -7.98 -3.11 -17.67
CA ILE A 64 -9.38 -2.68 -17.80
C ILE A 64 -9.61 -1.36 -17.07
N LYS A 65 -9.06 -1.18 -15.87
CA LYS A 65 -9.12 0.09 -15.14
C LYS A 65 -8.44 1.22 -15.90
N ALA A 66 -7.25 0.98 -16.45
CA ALA A 66 -6.53 1.98 -17.22
C ALA A 66 -7.33 2.40 -18.47
N LEU A 67 -8.01 1.46 -19.13
CA LEU A 67 -8.91 1.76 -20.23
C LEU A 67 -10.17 2.51 -19.77
N LEU A 68 -10.76 2.14 -18.64
CA LEU A 68 -11.93 2.83 -18.08
C LEU A 68 -11.60 4.26 -17.62
N GLY A 69 -10.41 4.48 -17.05
CA GLY A 69 -9.92 5.81 -16.69
C GLY A 69 -9.69 6.71 -17.90
N LYS A 70 -9.37 6.14 -19.08
CA LYS A 70 -9.31 6.88 -20.34
C LYS A 70 -10.69 7.21 -20.92
N VAL A 71 -11.73 6.47 -20.52
CA VAL A 71 -13.12 6.63 -21.01
C VAL A 71 -13.97 7.49 -20.06
N LYS A 72 -13.67 7.49 -18.76
CA LYS A 72 -14.26 8.42 -17.79
C LYS A 72 -13.67 9.81 -18.03
N THR A 73 -14.58 10.77 -18.25
CA THR A 73 -14.37 12.21 -18.30
C THR A 73 -13.42 12.70 -17.20
N ASP A 74 -12.65 13.75 -17.52
CA ASP A 74 -11.51 14.40 -16.82
C ASP A 74 -11.63 14.72 -15.32
N ASP A 75 -12.60 14.18 -14.58
CA ASP A 75 -12.80 14.46 -13.16
C ASP A 75 -11.80 13.68 -12.29
N LEU A 76 -10.76 14.40 -11.87
CA LEU A 76 -9.81 13.94 -10.87
C LEU A 76 -10.56 13.59 -9.57
N PRO A 77 -10.44 12.36 -9.02
CA PRO A 77 -11.04 12.02 -7.74
C PRO A 77 -10.48 12.93 -6.63
N ASP A 78 -11.20 13.08 -5.51
CA ASP A 78 -10.65 13.76 -4.34
C ASP A 78 -9.47 12.94 -3.78
N ILE A 79 -8.28 13.24 -4.28
CA ILE A 79 -7.00 12.62 -3.92
C ILE A 79 -6.82 12.65 -2.40
N LYS A 80 -7.30 13.72 -1.74
CA LYS A 80 -7.05 13.86 -0.30
C LYS A 80 -7.82 12.83 0.51
N SER A 81 -9.13 12.73 0.30
CA SER A 81 -9.97 11.76 1.02
C SER A 81 -9.67 10.32 0.60
N LEU A 82 -9.36 10.10 -0.69
CA LEU A 82 -9.00 8.80 -1.22
C LEU A 82 -7.85 8.16 -0.44
N PHE A 83 -6.72 8.84 -0.35
CA PHE A 83 -5.55 8.30 0.34
C PHE A 83 -5.73 8.28 1.87
N GLU A 84 -6.58 9.12 2.45
CA GLU A 84 -6.88 9.06 3.89
C GLU A 84 -7.64 7.77 4.24
N LYS A 85 -8.48 7.30 3.31
CA LYS A 85 -9.24 6.07 3.42
C LYS A 85 -8.39 4.82 3.10
N GLU A 86 -7.56 4.86 2.06
CA GLU A 86 -6.89 3.66 1.55
C GLU A 86 -5.43 3.49 2.02
N LEU A 87 -4.67 4.57 2.19
CA LEU A 87 -3.26 4.51 2.55
C LEU A 87 -3.07 4.37 4.07
N VAL A 88 -3.42 3.19 4.58
CA VAL A 88 -3.25 2.81 5.99
C VAL A 88 -2.02 1.90 6.13
N MET A 89 -1.10 2.24 7.03
CA MET A 89 0.06 1.39 7.33
C MET A 89 -0.38 0.12 8.06
N GLY A 90 -0.06 -1.04 7.49
CA GLY A 90 -0.21 -2.32 8.16
C GLY A 90 0.84 -2.51 9.25
N LEU A 91 0.45 -3.08 10.39
CA LEU A 91 1.37 -3.48 11.46
C LEU A 91 1.75 -4.98 11.39
N THR A 92 1.43 -5.63 10.27
CA THR A 92 1.64 -7.07 10.06
C THR A 92 3.11 -7.44 9.92
N GLU A 93 3.93 -6.55 9.37
CA GLU A 93 5.36 -6.82 9.17
C GLU A 93 6.17 -6.69 10.47
N THR A 94 7.08 -7.64 10.67
CA THR A 94 8.01 -7.68 11.81
C THR A 94 9.21 -6.79 11.51
N GLY A 95 9.30 -5.65 12.19
CA GLY A 95 10.38 -4.66 12.01
C GLY A 95 9.87 -3.37 11.40
N VAL A 96 10.40 -2.24 11.89
CA VAL A 96 9.89 -0.92 11.51
C VAL A 96 10.20 -0.59 10.06
N ASP A 97 11.40 -0.94 9.60
CA ASP A 97 11.84 -0.69 8.22
C ASP A 97 10.98 -1.47 7.20
N PHE A 98 10.65 -2.73 7.48
CA PHE A 98 9.75 -3.53 6.66
C PHE A 98 8.33 -2.95 6.61
N ARG A 99 7.81 -2.43 7.74
CA ARG A 99 6.51 -1.74 7.76
C ARG A 99 6.50 -0.46 6.94
N ILE A 100 7.56 0.35 7.02
CA ILE A 100 7.70 1.58 6.25
C ILE A 100 7.86 1.24 4.75
N LEU A 101 8.63 0.22 4.41
CA LEU A 101 8.78 -0.24 3.02
C LEU A 101 7.44 -0.74 2.46
N ALA A 102 6.74 -1.61 3.19
CA ALA A 102 5.42 -2.10 2.81
C ALA A 102 4.41 -0.96 2.62
N TYR A 103 4.49 0.09 3.45
CA TYR A 103 3.69 1.29 3.33
C TYR A 103 4.00 2.11 2.07
N VAL A 104 5.28 2.32 1.74
CA VAL A 104 5.69 3.03 0.51
C VAL A 104 5.30 2.22 -0.73
N LEU A 105 5.41 0.89 -0.69
CA LEU A 105 4.92 0.02 -1.76
C LEU A 105 3.39 0.07 -1.87
N TRP A 106 2.67 0.15 -0.75
CA TRP A 106 1.21 0.31 -0.76
C TRP A 106 0.78 1.62 -1.43
N PHE A 107 1.50 2.71 -1.20
CA PHE A 107 1.26 3.98 -1.90
C PHE A 107 1.30 3.80 -3.43
N LYS A 108 2.33 3.13 -3.96
CA LYS A 108 2.46 2.92 -5.41
C LYS A 108 1.27 2.15 -5.98
N GLU A 109 0.83 1.13 -5.27
CA GLU A 109 -0.34 0.35 -5.67
C GLU A 109 -1.63 1.18 -5.64
N VAL A 110 -1.83 2.03 -4.63
CA VAL A 110 -3.00 2.93 -4.58
C VAL A 110 -2.98 3.88 -5.78
N VAL A 111 -1.81 4.40 -6.16
CA VAL A 111 -1.67 5.23 -7.38
C VAL A 111 -2.09 4.46 -8.63
N LEU A 112 -1.58 3.23 -8.82
CA LEU A 112 -1.93 2.38 -9.97
C LEU A 112 -3.43 2.03 -9.99
N ASN A 113 -4.00 1.73 -8.82
CA ASN A 113 -5.38 1.30 -8.68
C ASN A 113 -6.42 2.36 -9.03
N HIS A 114 -6.03 3.63 -8.99
CA HIS A 114 -6.86 4.79 -9.27
C HIS A 114 -6.39 5.56 -10.51
N VAL A 115 -5.47 4.97 -11.29
CA VAL A 115 -4.93 5.55 -12.53
C VAL A 115 -4.36 6.97 -12.31
N LEU A 116 -3.61 7.14 -11.22
CA LEU A 116 -3.03 8.43 -10.82
C LEU A 116 -1.53 8.54 -11.18
N GLU A 117 -1.01 7.64 -12.02
CA GLU A 117 0.40 7.61 -12.43
C GLU A 117 0.82 8.91 -13.10
N ASP A 118 -0.06 9.49 -13.91
CA ASP A 118 0.16 10.76 -14.59
C ASP A 118 0.30 11.94 -13.63
N VAL A 119 -0.26 11.83 -12.42
CA VAL A 119 -0.19 12.83 -11.35
C VAL A 119 1.07 12.62 -10.51
N PHE A 120 1.36 11.38 -10.12
CA PHE A 120 2.38 11.09 -9.11
C PHE A 120 3.72 10.64 -9.69
N PHE A 121 3.77 9.84 -10.76
CA PHE A 121 5.00 9.21 -11.26
C PHE A 121 5.80 10.07 -12.26
N LYS A 122 5.29 11.25 -12.64
CA LYS A 122 6.09 12.25 -13.37
C LYS A 122 7.11 12.92 -12.45
N ALA A 123 8.20 13.47 -13.02
CA ALA A 123 9.30 14.08 -12.26
C ALA A 123 8.87 15.21 -11.29
N ALA A 124 7.75 15.89 -11.55
CA ALA A 124 7.18 16.89 -10.65
C ALA A 124 6.36 16.29 -9.49
N GLY A 125 5.89 15.05 -9.64
CA GLY A 125 4.95 14.39 -8.73
C GLY A 125 5.58 13.80 -7.47
N GLU A 126 6.90 13.57 -7.42
CA GLU A 126 7.57 13.04 -6.22
C GLU A 126 7.33 13.88 -4.97
N LYS A 127 7.25 15.21 -5.12
CA LYS A 127 6.93 16.10 -4.00
C LYS A 127 5.54 15.83 -3.44
N ASP A 128 4.57 15.57 -4.31
CA ASP A 128 3.21 15.24 -3.92
C ASP A 128 3.12 13.81 -3.36
N GLN A 129 3.95 12.88 -3.85
CA GLN A 129 4.12 11.57 -3.22
C GLN A 129 4.60 11.72 -1.77
N CYS A 130 5.68 12.47 -1.54
CA CYS A 130 6.22 12.73 -0.20
C CYS A 130 5.18 13.37 0.72
N LYS A 131 4.46 14.39 0.23
CA LYS A 131 3.39 15.06 0.98
C LYS A 131 2.29 14.08 1.40
N ARG A 132 1.87 13.20 0.48
CA ARG A 132 0.80 12.23 0.72
C ARG A 132 1.25 11.15 1.70
N LEU A 133 2.43 10.56 1.48
CA LEU A 133 3.05 9.58 2.36
C LEU A 133 3.15 10.11 3.79
N VAL A 134 3.69 11.31 4.00
CA VAL A 134 3.81 11.92 5.34
C VAL A 134 2.44 12.22 5.95
N SER A 135 1.46 12.64 5.15
CA SER A 135 0.13 12.98 5.66
C SER A 135 -0.64 11.78 6.21
N CYS A 136 -0.33 10.57 5.74
CA CYS A 136 -1.00 9.33 6.10
C CYS A 136 -0.16 8.41 7.01
N LEU A 137 1.04 8.85 7.44
CA LEU A 137 1.88 8.08 8.37
C LEU A 137 1.14 7.77 9.68
N THR A 138 1.42 6.59 10.22
CA THR A 138 1.03 6.14 11.55
C THR A 138 2.22 5.38 12.15
N PRO A 139 2.47 5.41 13.46
CA PRO A 139 1.70 6.08 14.52
C PRO A 139 1.75 7.62 14.45
N PRO A 140 0.82 8.34 15.13
CA PRO A 140 0.77 9.81 15.12
C PRO A 140 2.08 10.49 15.53
N VAL A 141 2.84 9.87 16.45
CA VAL A 141 4.16 10.38 16.89
C VAL A 141 5.14 10.40 15.72
N LEU A 142 5.24 9.31 14.95
CA LEU A 142 6.09 9.23 13.76
C LEU A 142 5.66 10.23 12.69
N LYS A 143 4.34 10.44 12.52
CA LYS A 143 3.78 11.43 11.60
C LYS A 143 4.19 12.86 11.95
N VAL A 144 4.10 13.24 13.23
CA VAL A 144 4.49 14.59 13.69
C VAL A 144 5.99 14.79 13.49
N ASP A 145 6.80 13.80 13.85
CA ASP A 145 8.24 13.90 13.72
C ASP A 145 8.70 13.98 12.25
N ALA A 146 8.15 13.13 11.38
CA ALA A 146 8.39 13.20 9.93
C ALA A 146 7.96 14.54 9.33
N LYS A 147 6.83 15.13 9.76
CA LYS A 147 6.40 16.47 9.32
C LYS A 147 7.40 17.55 9.72
N THR A 148 7.94 17.48 10.93
CA THR A 148 8.95 18.42 11.43
C THR A 148 10.23 18.29 10.63
N ALA A 149 10.68 17.05 10.34
CA ALA A 149 11.84 16.74 9.50
C ALA A 149 11.79 17.44 8.14
N VAL A 150 10.67 17.22 7.45
CA VAL A 150 10.44 17.65 6.07
C VAL A 150 10.32 19.18 5.99
N ARG A 151 9.80 19.82 7.04
CA ARG A 151 9.63 21.28 7.08
C ARG A 151 10.89 22.02 7.49
N TRP A 152 11.60 21.53 8.50
CA TRP A 152 12.59 22.34 9.23
C TRP A 152 14.02 21.78 9.17
N THR A 153 14.21 20.49 8.88
CA THR A 153 15.54 19.86 8.94
C THR A 153 16.18 19.76 7.55
N ASP A 154 15.52 19.08 6.60
CA ASP A 154 16.04 18.93 5.24
C ASP A 154 14.91 19.05 4.20
N LYS A 155 14.91 20.17 3.47
CA LYS A 155 13.94 20.46 2.41
C LYS A 155 14.08 19.51 1.20
N ALA A 156 15.21 18.82 1.05
CA ALA A 156 15.41 17.82 -0.01
C ALA A 156 14.60 16.54 0.26
N VAL A 157 14.28 16.23 1.52
CA VAL A 157 13.42 15.08 1.90
C VAL A 157 12.01 15.24 1.33
N ALA A 158 11.53 16.48 1.22
CA ALA A 158 10.21 16.79 0.64
C ALA A 158 10.11 16.49 -0.86
N LYS A 159 11.24 16.22 -1.53
CA LYS A 159 11.33 16.10 -2.99
C LYS A 159 11.82 14.73 -3.46
N SER A 160 12.07 13.80 -2.54
CA SER A 160 12.59 12.48 -2.88
C SER A 160 11.99 11.43 -1.95
N VAL A 161 11.29 10.46 -2.54
CA VAL A 161 10.68 9.36 -1.78
C VAL A 161 11.75 8.50 -1.11
N GLN A 162 12.89 8.31 -1.77
CA GLN A 162 14.03 7.58 -1.21
C GLN A 162 14.58 8.27 0.05
N LYS A 163 14.82 9.59 -0.02
CA LYS A 163 15.28 10.35 1.17
C LYS A 163 14.23 10.38 2.27
N LEU A 164 12.95 10.41 1.91
CA LEU A 164 11.86 10.31 2.88
C LEU A 164 11.87 8.95 3.59
N TYR A 165 12.01 7.87 2.84
CA TYR A 165 12.09 6.52 3.41
C TYR A 165 13.22 6.41 4.44
N THR A 166 14.45 6.78 4.07
CA THR A 166 15.60 6.68 4.99
C THR A 166 15.40 7.54 6.23
N THR A 167 14.92 8.78 6.04
CA THR A 167 14.65 9.70 7.16
C THR A 167 13.60 9.17 8.13
N VAL A 168 12.51 8.58 7.61
CA VAL A 168 11.44 8.02 8.45
C VAL A 168 11.92 6.76 9.18
N CYS A 169 12.72 5.91 8.53
CA CYS A 169 13.39 4.77 9.17
C CYS A 169 14.28 5.23 10.34
N ASP A 170 15.23 6.14 10.10
CA ASP A 170 16.18 6.63 11.11
C ASP A 170 15.47 7.21 12.34
N ARG A 171 14.41 7.99 12.11
CA ARG A 171 13.59 8.58 13.18
C ARG A 171 12.76 7.56 13.93
N SER A 172 12.27 6.55 13.23
CA SER A 172 11.51 5.48 13.86
C SER A 172 12.36 4.62 14.81
N TRP A 173 13.66 4.49 14.55
CA TRP A 173 14.63 3.91 15.48
C TRP A 173 14.79 4.75 16.76
N GLN A 174 14.77 6.08 16.65
CA GLN A 174 14.90 7.00 17.80
C GLN A 174 13.67 7.04 18.70
N ILE A 175 12.50 6.63 18.20
CA ILE A 175 11.22 6.62 18.94
C ILE A 175 11.00 5.30 19.70
N GLN A 176 11.86 4.29 19.52
CA GLN A 176 11.80 3.07 20.32
C GLN A 176 12.02 3.42 21.80
N PRO A 177 11.20 2.91 22.75
CA PRO A 177 11.49 3.08 24.16
C PRO A 177 12.84 2.43 24.41
N THR A 178 13.80 3.19 24.91
CA THR A 178 14.98 2.62 25.57
C THR A 178 14.44 1.63 26.60
N ALA A 179 14.67 0.33 26.36
CA ALA A 179 14.40 -0.71 27.34
C ALA A 179 15.09 -0.29 28.64
N ARG A 180 14.29 0.03 29.65
CA ARG A 180 14.74 0.35 30.99
C ARG A 180 14.37 -0.80 31.90
#